data_AF-A0A0D2GPP0-F1
#
_entry.id   AF-A0A0D2GPP0-F1
#
_cell.length_a   1.000
_cell.length_b   1.000
_cell.length_c   1.000
_cell.angle_alpha   90.00
_cell.angle_beta   90.00
_cell.angle_gamma   90.00
#
_symmetry.space_group_name_H-M   'P 1'
#
loop_
_entity.id
_entity.type
_entity.pdbx_description
1 polymer ?
#
loop_
_entity_poly.entity_id
_entity_poly.type
_entity_poly.pdbx_seq_one_letter_code
_entity_poly.pdbx_strand_id
1 'polypeptide(L)'
;MRDRERSAEKGTGLGHAPKSGGVLDPRPSEWDQIFQARRDIAGLRGSENITWLEWEAKAKVSVDDNLAPGTALRDEESDARAGTGGGEEKNVIRDFMQDSDKSELCQPQADKVDDFAWGGDLDLLAAETWKGPRSLPFVAWLDERSSEGGVERSRPYRGLLTAHDLHRQLKKPRFREVGSGHENAPNTDGSGSGEVAPCSAAERQREDQEKDEDEPDAERRLIFVNDLDCWTVYALVGTASVHQQPALRSALYNYLGAEGSIEVTVSSVGWPTFQLAFHLPYHVWRTSAEPCHDHRFDKHGEPLRHVKDVSLLNCECDGSKAFIYEAQISCVLAGFDEWRWVAYCFVDSYYDGEDGETVLQYHRDRMNGMHADPLEHGNADAEKPIEKAREFFLKVFRIRIDQVKSEWELVVDKVNKSIRKYEQVSLPGSSPFCGPESARFLHR
;
A
#
# COMPACT_ATOMS: atom_id res chain seq x y z
N MET A 1 -45.86 40.74 43.50
CA MET A 1 -46.69 41.82 44.08
C MET A 1 -46.00 43.13 43.76
N ARG A 2 -46.61 43.95 42.88
CA ARG A 2 -46.28 45.34 42.47
C ARG A 2 -44.96 45.52 41.70
N ASP A 3 -45.01 45.66 40.38
CA ASP A 3 -45.33 46.88 39.58
C ASP A 3 -44.22 47.94 39.62
N ARG A 4 -43.50 48.12 38.50
CA ARG A 4 -43.67 49.34 37.69
C ARG A 4 -42.88 49.33 36.37
N GLU A 5 -43.63 49.78 35.37
CA GLU A 5 -43.30 50.13 33.99
C GLU A 5 -42.13 51.13 33.83
N ARG A 6 -41.42 51.04 32.69
CA ARG A 6 -41.13 52.21 31.85
C ARG A 6 -40.74 51.82 30.40
N SER A 7 -41.71 52.12 29.54
CA SER A 7 -41.65 52.70 28.18
C SER A 7 -40.39 52.58 27.32
N ALA A 8 -40.61 51.86 26.21
CA ALA A 8 -40.27 52.13 24.81
C ALA A 8 -39.43 53.37 24.42
N GLU A 9 -38.36 53.11 23.68
CA GLU A 9 -37.92 53.92 22.54
C GLU A 9 -37.75 53.02 21.31
N LYS A 10 -38.45 53.40 20.23
CA LYS A 10 -38.40 52.76 18.91
C LYS A 10 -37.19 53.32 18.13
N GLY A 11 -36.18 52.50 17.90
CA GLY A 11 -35.13 52.74 16.91
C GLY A 11 -35.36 51.90 15.67
N THR A 12 -35.78 52.53 14.57
CA THR A 12 -35.91 51.92 13.24
C THR A 12 -34.54 51.75 12.60
N GLY A 13 -33.91 50.60 12.87
CA GLY A 13 -32.69 50.15 12.21
C GLY A 13 -32.99 49.18 11.06
N LEU A 14 -33.04 49.69 9.84
CA LEU A 14 -32.89 48.89 8.61
C LEU A 14 -31.43 48.41 8.54
N GLY A 15 -31.20 47.10 8.66
CA GLY A 15 -29.87 46.52 8.57
C GLY A 15 -29.90 45.02 8.36
N HIS A 16 -29.86 44.63 7.09
CA HIS A 16 -29.56 43.30 6.53
C HIS A 16 -29.70 42.06 7.43
N ALA A 17 -30.76 41.28 7.15
CA ALA A 17 -30.82 39.87 7.50
C ALA A 17 -29.60 39.13 6.88
N PRO A 18 -28.91 38.26 7.64
CA PRO A 18 -27.93 37.36 7.06
C PRO A 18 -28.67 36.48 6.04
N LYS A 19 -28.19 36.51 4.80
CA LYS A 19 -28.65 35.59 3.76
C LYS A 19 -28.59 34.19 4.36
N SER A 20 -29.76 33.55 4.42
CA SER A 20 -29.92 32.14 4.75
C SER A 20 -28.76 31.36 4.15
N GLY A 21 -27.93 30.79 5.04
CA GLY A 21 -26.93 29.82 4.63
C GLY A 21 -27.64 28.81 3.75
N GLY A 22 -27.15 28.67 2.51
CA GLY A 22 -27.57 27.57 1.67
C GLY A 22 -27.34 26.33 2.50
N VAL A 23 -28.44 25.70 2.92
CA VAL A 23 -28.41 24.32 3.38
C VAL A 23 -27.84 23.60 2.17
N LEU A 24 -26.56 23.25 2.24
CA LEU A 24 -26.00 22.23 1.39
C LEU A 24 -26.86 21.02 1.69
N ASP A 25 -27.86 20.82 0.84
CA ASP A 25 -28.63 19.60 0.81
C ASP A 25 -27.58 18.49 0.63
N PRO A 26 -27.29 17.70 1.69
CA PRO A 26 -26.42 16.58 1.54
C PRO A 26 -27.30 15.59 0.79
N ARG A 27 -27.36 15.73 -0.55
CA ARG A 27 -27.70 14.58 -1.37
C ARG A 27 -26.78 13.50 -0.82
N PRO A 28 -27.31 12.38 -0.31
CA PRO A 28 -26.45 11.27 0.03
C PRO A 28 -25.58 11.09 -1.21
N SER A 29 -24.27 11.16 -1.02
CA SER A 29 -23.31 10.73 -2.01
C SER A 29 -23.63 9.25 -2.19
N GLU A 30 -24.65 8.94 -3.00
CA GLU A 30 -25.11 7.60 -3.22
C GLU A 30 -23.93 6.93 -3.86
N TRP A 31 -23.22 6.16 -3.04
CA TRP A 31 -22.30 5.15 -3.52
C TRP A 31 -23.04 4.42 -4.61
N ASP A 32 -22.55 4.58 -5.83
CA ASP A 32 -23.33 4.28 -7.02
C ASP A 32 -23.90 2.87 -6.88
N GLN A 33 -25.21 2.73 -7.07
CA GLN A 33 -25.92 1.46 -6.91
C GLN A 33 -25.26 0.35 -7.72
N ILE A 34 -24.54 0.71 -8.78
CA ILE A 34 -23.73 -0.19 -9.60
C ILE A 34 -22.69 -0.99 -8.80
N PHE A 35 -22.11 -0.42 -7.73
CA PHE A 35 -21.11 -1.08 -6.89
C PHE A 35 -21.73 -1.86 -5.73
N GLN A 36 -22.99 -1.58 -5.39
CA GLN A 36 -23.72 -2.28 -4.32
C GLN A 36 -24.28 -3.63 -4.77
N ALA A 37 -24.39 -3.86 -6.08
CA ALA A 37 -24.84 -5.12 -6.64
C ALA A 37 -23.64 -5.99 -7.04
N ARG A 38 -23.73 -7.30 -6.79
CA ARG A 38 -22.76 -8.26 -7.32
C ARG A 38 -23.01 -8.45 -8.83
N ARG A 39 -22.26 -7.71 -9.65
CA ARG A 39 -22.35 -7.72 -11.11
C ARG A 39 -21.86 -9.02 -11.74
N ASP A 40 -22.32 -9.36 -12.94
CA ASP A 40 -21.67 -10.42 -13.72
C ASP A 40 -20.33 -9.90 -14.28
N ILE A 41 -19.25 -10.66 -14.04
CA ILE A 41 -17.90 -10.33 -14.48
C ILE A 41 -17.34 -11.38 -15.44
N ALA A 42 -18.18 -12.26 -16.03
CA ALA A 42 -17.70 -13.31 -16.93
C ALA A 42 -16.80 -12.75 -18.05
N GLY A 43 -17.13 -11.58 -18.60
CA GLY A 43 -16.32 -10.89 -19.61
C GLY A 43 -15.02 -10.24 -19.10
N LEU A 44 -14.85 -10.09 -17.78
CA LEU A 44 -13.68 -9.49 -17.13
C LEU A 44 -12.72 -10.52 -16.55
N ARG A 45 -13.19 -11.71 -16.17
CA ARG A 45 -12.37 -12.77 -15.54
C ARG A 45 -11.09 -13.05 -16.33
N GLY A 46 -11.21 -13.19 -17.65
CA GLY A 46 -10.05 -13.40 -18.53
C GLY A 46 -9.09 -12.21 -18.53
N SER A 47 -9.60 -10.97 -18.54
CA SER A 47 -8.74 -9.77 -18.54
C SER A 47 -8.04 -9.53 -17.20
N GLU A 48 -8.60 -9.99 -16.09
CA GLU A 48 -7.97 -9.91 -14.76
C GLU A 48 -6.84 -10.91 -14.56
N ASN A 49 -6.81 -11.99 -15.34
CA ASN A 49 -5.73 -12.97 -15.34
C ASN A 49 -4.59 -12.61 -16.31
N ILE A 50 -4.80 -11.59 -17.15
CA ILE A 50 -3.80 -11.11 -18.11
C ILE A 50 -3.15 -9.88 -17.50
N THR A 51 -1.83 -9.90 -17.39
CA THR A 51 -1.06 -8.74 -16.92
C THR A 51 -1.19 -7.59 -17.91
N TRP A 52 -1.04 -6.35 -17.46
CA TRP A 52 -1.07 -5.19 -18.34
C TRP A 52 0.02 -5.28 -19.44
N LEU A 53 1.18 -5.89 -19.14
CA LEU A 53 2.26 -6.15 -20.10
C LEU A 53 1.82 -7.07 -21.24
N GLU A 54 1.20 -8.19 -20.91
CA GLU A 54 0.67 -9.13 -21.89
C GLU A 54 -0.48 -8.51 -22.69
N TRP A 55 -1.32 -7.71 -22.04
CA TRP A 55 -2.39 -6.97 -22.70
C TRP A 55 -1.83 -5.99 -23.73
N GLU A 56 -0.81 -5.22 -23.37
CA GLU A 56 -0.17 -4.24 -24.26
C GLU A 56 0.55 -4.93 -25.44
N ALA A 57 1.24 -6.05 -25.18
CA ALA A 57 1.86 -6.85 -26.23
C ALA A 57 0.83 -7.37 -27.24
N LYS A 58 -0.34 -7.84 -26.78
CA LYS A 58 -1.45 -8.27 -27.64
C LYS A 58 -2.04 -7.11 -28.45
N ALA A 59 -2.18 -5.92 -27.84
CA ALA A 59 -2.69 -4.74 -28.51
C ALA A 59 -1.78 -4.31 -29.68
N LYS A 60 -0.45 -4.34 -29.49
CA LYS A 60 0.53 -3.99 -30.52
C LYS A 60 0.46 -4.92 -31.75
N VAL A 61 0.34 -6.23 -31.53
CA VAL A 61 0.19 -7.22 -32.64
C VAL A 61 -1.06 -6.96 -33.48
N SER A 62 -2.18 -6.56 -32.85
CA SER A 62 -3.45 -6.34 -33.57
C SER A 62 -3.46 -5.14 -34.52
N VAL A 63 -2.56 -4.17 -34.33
CA VAL A 63 -2.49 -2.97 -35.17
C VAL A 63 -1.72 -3.25 -36.46
N ASP A 64 -0.66 -4.06 -36.37
CA ASP A 64 0.20 -4.39 -37.53
C ASP A 64 -0.53 -5.29 -38.56
N ASP A 65 -1.38 -6.21 -38.10
CA ASP A 65 -2.16 -7.09 -38.99
C ASP A 65 -3.25 -6.34 -39.79
N ASN A 66 -3.62 -5.12 -39.38
CA ASN A 66 -4.63 -4.30 -40.06
C ASN A 66 -4.03 -3.32 -41.09
N LEU A 67 -2.70 -3.26 -41.24
CA LEU A 67 -2.08 -2.59 -42.40
C LEU A 67 -2.07 -3.54 -43.60
N ALA A 68 -3.08 -3.42 -44.47
CA ALA A 68 -3.15 -4.18 -45.71
C ALA A 68 -1.91 -3.95 -46.61
N PRO A 69 -1.34 -5.00 -47.22
CA PRO A 69 -0.22 -4.89 -48.15
C PRO A 69 -0.71 -4.36 -49.49
N GLY A 70 -0.82 -3.04 -49.64
CA GLY A 70 -1.43 -2.49 -50.85
C GLY A 70 -1.44 -0.98 -50.98
N THR A 71 -0.30 -0.31 -50.85
CA THR A 71 -0.07 1.00 -51.49
C THR A 71 1.43 1.27 -51.58
N ALA A 72 2.10 0.53 -52.46
CA ALA A 72 3.43 0.88 -52.92
C ALA A 72 3.32 2.05 -53.92
N LEU A 73 3.42 3.28 -53.43
CA LEU A 73 3.91 4.39 -54.25
C LEU A 73 5.27 4.80 -53.70
N ARG A 74 6.28 4.44 -54.50
CA ARG A 74 7.66 4.89 -54.43
C ARG A 74 7.69 6.41 -54.41
N ASP A 75 8.39 6.98 -53.44
CA ASP A 75 9.29 8.09 -53.67
C ASP A 75 10.61 7.75 -52.96
N GLU A 76 11.59 7.37 -53.79
CA GLU A 76 12.99 7.18 -53.41
C GLU A 76 13.66 8.56 -53.37
N GLU A 77 13.98 9.13 -52.20
CA GLU A 77 15.12 10.04 -52.07
C GLU A 77 15.47 10.40 -50.61
N SER A 78 16.74 10.15 -50.24
CA SER A 78 17.51 10.73 -49.11
C SER A 78 17.04 10.37 -47.68
N ASP A 79 17.86 9.98 -46.71
CA ASP A 79 19.30 10.18 -46.52
C ASP A 79 19.85 9.10 -45.57
N ALA A 80 21.05 8.63 -45.87
CA ALA A 80 21.78 7.69 -45.04
C ALA A 80 22.32 8.39 -43.77
N ARG A 81 21.58 8.31 -42.66
CA ARG A 81 22.16 8.39 -41.32
C ARG A 81 22.08 7.03 -40.66
N ALA A 82 23.20 6.31 -40.71
CA ALA A 82 23.48 5.19 -39.84
C ALA A 82 23.56 5.71 -38.39
N GLY A 83 22.41 5.89 -37.76
CA GLY A 83 22.29 5.94 -36.32
C GLY A 83 22.43 4.52 -35.82
N THR A 84 23.49 4.24 -35.06
CA THR A 84 23.58 3.11 -34.15
C THR A 84 22.31 3.05 -33.32
N GLY A 85 21.36 2.21 -33.73
CA GLY A 85 20.18 1.86 -32.96
C GLY A 85 20.64 1.07 -31.74
N GLY A 86 21.05 1.79 -30.69
CA GLY A 86 20.96 1.26 -29.35
C GLY A 86 19.49 0.99 -29.13
N GLY A 87 19.10 -0.28 -29.09
CA GLY A 87 17.75 -0.65 -28.71
C GLY A 87 17.51 -0.02 -27.34
N GLU A 88 16.65 1.00 -27.30
CA GLU A 88 16.19 1.57 -26.05
C GLU A 88 15.56 0.43 -25.27
N GLU A 89 16.26 0.00 -24.23
CA GLU A 89 15.79 -1.00 -23.30
C GLU A 89 14.49 -0.44 -22.72
N LYS A 90 13.36 -1.07 -23.09
CA LYS A 90 12.04 -0.60 -22.67
C LYS A 90 11.99 -0.57 -21.16
N ASN A 91 11.78 0.61 -20.60
CA ASN A 91 11.66 0.77 -19.17
C ASN A 91 10.23 0.45 -18.74
N VAL A 92 10.05 -0.78 -18.27
CA VAL A 92 8.74 -1.29 -17.85
C VAL A 92 8.07 -0.43 -16.77
N ILE A 93 8.84 0.18 -15.87
CA ILE A 93 8.30 1.05 -14.83
C ILE A 93 7.74 2.33 -15.45
N ARG A 94 8.49 2.96 -16.37
CA ARG A 94 8.00 4.15 -17.07
C ARG A 94 6.74 3.83 -17.88
N ASP A 95 6.74 2.73 -18.62
CA ASP A 95 5.58 2.29 -19.41
C ASP A 95 4.36 2.02 -18.53
N PHE A 96 4.54 1.40 -17.36
CA PHE A 96 3.47 1.19 -16.39
C PHE A 96 2.89 2.50 -15.85
N MET A 97 3.75 3.48 -15.60
CA MET A 97 3.38 4.76 -15.01
C MET A 97 2.73 5.72 -16.03
N GLN A 98 2.82 5.45 -17.34
CA GLN A 98 2.20 6.26 -18.38
C GLN A 98 0.67 6.26 -18.25
N ASP A 99 0.07 7.43 -18.47
CA ASP A 99 -1.38 7.59 -18.55
C ASP A 99 -1.76 7.77 -20.01
N SER A 100 -2.76 7.02 -20.49
CA SER A 100 -3.21 7.09 -21.90
C SER A 100 -3.58 8.50 -22.34
N ASP A 101 -3.96 9.35 -21.38
CA ASP A 101 -4.47 10.69 -21.62
C ASP A 101 -3.40 11.78 -21.45
N LYS A 102 -2.17 11.44 -21.05
CA LYS A 102 -1.09 12.40 -20.79
C LYS A 102 -0.01 12.32 -21.87
N SER A 103 0.39 13.49 -22.36
CA SER A 103 1.52 13.65 -23.27
C SER A 103 2.80 13.02 -22.68
N GLU A 104 3.57 12.34 -23.53
CA GLU A 104 4.85 11.69 -23.20
C GLU A 104 5.93 12.68 -22.71
N LEU A 105 5.75 13.98 -22.97
CA LEU A 105 6.82 14.97 -22.86
C LEU A 105 7.23 15.38 -21.44
N CYS A 106 6.56 14.94 -20.38
CA CYS A 106 7.00 15.11 -18.99
C CYS A 106 6.12 14.28 -18.03
N GLN A 107 6.66 13.22 -17.44
CA GLN A 107 5.95 12.40 -16.46
C GLN A 107 6.74 12.30 -15.15
N PRO A 108 6.69 13.36 -14.30
CA PRO A 108 7.46 13.38 -13.05
C PRO A 108 7.07 12.24 -12.10
N GLN A 109 5.84 11.72 -12.23
CA GLN A 109 5.39 10.55 -11.49
C GLN A 109 6.15 9.28 -11.93
N ALA A 110 6.31 9.10 -13.25
CA ALA A 110 7.06 7.98 -13.81
C ALA A 110 8.54 8.08 -13.44
N ASP A 111 9.14 9.28 -13.58
CA ASP A 111 10.53 9.53 -13.20
C ASP A 111 10.78 9.16 -11.73
N LYS A 112 9.91 9.57 -10.81
CA LYS A 112 10.09 9.28 -9.38
C LYS A 112 10.02 7.77 -9.05
N VAL A 113 9.10 7.03 -9.67
CA VAL A 113 8.97 5.58 -9.42
C VAL A 113 10.12 4.82 -10.09
N ASP A 114 10.51 5.22 -11.30
CA ASP A 114 11.66 4.69 -12.04
C ASP A 114 12.97 4.87 -11.26
N ASP A 115 13.20 6.09 -10.76
CA ASP A 115 14.38 6.44 -9.97
C ASP A 115 14.49 5.60 -8.70
N PHE A 116 13.37 5.34 -8.04
CA PHE A 116 13.31 4.47 -6.86
C PHE A 116 13.48 2.99 -7.22
N ALA A 117 12.89 2.55 -8.33
CA ALA A 117 12.97 1.16 -8.79
C ALA A 117 14.33 0.80 -9.40
N TRP A 118 15.29 1.72 -9.42
CA TRP A 118 16.62 1.51 -9.97
C TRP A 118 17.30 0.25 -9.40
N GLY A 119 17.90 -0.54 -10.29
CA GLY A 119 18.60 -1.77 -9.94
C GLY A 119 17.71 -3.01 -9.80
N GLY A 120 16.39 -2.86 -9.90
CA GLY A 120 15.48 -3.99 -10.10
C GLY A 120 15.43 -4.43 -11.57
N ASP A 121 15.05 -5.68 -11.80
CA ASP A 121 14.98 -6.32 -13.12
C ASP A 121 13.82 -7.32 -13.13
N LEU A 122 12.85 -7.10 -14.01
CA LEU A 122 11.65 -7.94 -14.08
C LEU A 122 11.98 -9.36 -14.56
N ASP A 123 12.96 -9.55 -15.44
CA ASP A 123 13.34 -10.86 -15.95
C ASP A 123 14.05 -11.69 -14.87
N LEU A 124 14.91 -11.06 -14.07
CA LEU A 124 15.51 -11.72 -12.90
C LEU A 124 14.44 -12.11 -11.87
N LEU A 125 13.42 -11.27 -11.68
CA LEU A 125 12.31 -11.55 -10.77
C LEU A 125 11.35 -12.61 -11.33
N ALA A 126 11.17 -12.67 -12.65
CA ALA A 126 10.30 -13.63 -13.31
C ALA A 126 10.96 -15.01 -13.52
N ALA A 127 12.27 -15.13 -13.30
CA ALA A 127 12.98 -16.39 -13.37
C ALA A 127 12.38 -17.44 -12.43
N GLU A 128 12.41 -18.72 -12.83
CA GLU A 128 11.88 -19.83 -12.02
C GLU A 128 12.55 -19.92 -10.64
N THR A 129 13.85 -19.64 -10.60
CA THR A 129 14.67 -19.58 -9.39
C THR A 129 15.33 -18.22 -9.30
N TRP A 130 15.26 -17.60 -8.11
CA TRP A 130 15.93 -16.34 -7.85
C TRP A 130 17.46 -16.51 -8.00
N LYS A 131 18.06 -15.73 -8.91
CA LYS A 131 19.50 -15.70 -9.19
C LYS A 131 20.12 -14.32 -8.99
N GLY A 132 19.39 -13.42 -8.33
CA GLY A 132 19.87 -12.07 -8.09
C GLY A 132 21.08 -12.05 -7.14
N PRO A 133 21.79 -10.91 -7.09
CA PRO A 133 23.08 -10.80 -6.41
C PRO A 133 23.00 -10.94 -4.89
N ARG A 134 21.80 -10.82 -4.30
CA ARG A 134 21.55 -10.89 -2.86
C ARG A 134 20.25 -11.64 -2.60
N SER A 135 20.12 -12.22 -1.42
CA SER A 135 18.83 -12.74 -0.96
C SER A 135 17.85 -11.59 -0.81
N LEU A 136 16.61 -11.79 -1.26
CA LEU A 136 15.54 -10.82 -1.06
C LEU A 136 14.99 -10.94 0.37
N PRO A 137 14.64 -9.81 1.02
CA PRO A 137 14.01 -9.82 2.33
C PRO A 137 12.56 -10.31 2.24
N PHE A 138 12.04 -10.81 3.37
CA PHE A 138 10.61 -11.07 3.53
C PHE A 138 9.92 -9.75 3.92
N VAL A 139 9.20 -9.17 2.97
CA VAL A 139 8.55 -7.86 3.12
C VAL A 139 7.06 -7.90 2.83
N ALA A 140 6.55 -9.00 2.27
CA ALA A 140 5.18 -9.09 1.78
C ALA A 140 4.35 -10.17 2.48
N TRP A 141 3.06 -9.87 2.60
CA TRP A 141 2.02 -10.79 3.05
C TRP A 141 0.83 -10.70 2.09
N LEU A 142 0.28 -11.88 1.75
CA LEU A 142 -0.80 -12.05 0.78
C LEU A 142 -1.94 -12.89 1.40
N ASP A 143 -3.16 -12.38 1.33
CA ASP A 143 -4.39 -13.10 1.69
C ASP A 143 -5.40 -12.95 0.55
N GLU A 144 -5.88 -14.10 0.06
CA GLU A 144 -6.78 -14.18 -1.08
C GLU A 144 -7.99 -15.03 -0.72
N ARG A 145 -9.18 -14.49 -0.94
CA ARG A 145 -10.45 -15.11 -0.56
C ARG A 145 -11.51 -14.97 -1.64
N SER A 146 -12.42 -15.95 -1.67
CA SER A 146 -13.67 -15.96 -2.44
C SER A 146 -14.84 -15.94 -1.49
N SER A 147 -15.89 -15.20 -1.83
CA SER A 147 -17.20 -15.26 -1.17
C SER A 147 -18.27 -15.71 -2.17
N GLU A 148 -17.90 -16.47 -3.19
CA GLU A 148 -18.80 -16.97 -4.22
C GLU A 148 -19.85 -17.94 -3.64
N GLY A 149 -21.11 -17.72 -3.99
CA GLY A 149 -22.24 -18.50 -3.47
C GLY A 149 -22.52 -18.29 -1.97
N GLY A 150 -21.96 -17.25 -1.35
CA GLY A 150 -22.11 -17.00 0.09
C GLY A 150 -21.32 -17.96 0.98
N VAL A 151 -20.42 -18.76 0.39
CA VAL A 151 -19.49 -19.62 1.11
C VAL A 151 -18.11 -19.00 1.00
N GLU A 152 -17.57 -18.58 2.15
CA GLU A 152 -16.21 -18.07 2.22
C GLU A 152 -15.20 -19.20 2.01
N ARG A 153 -14.28 -19.00 1.06
CA ARG A 153 -13.15 -19.90 0.79
C ARG A 153 -11.87 -19.08 0.74
N SER A 154 -10.85 -19.51 1.48
CA SER A 154 -9.54 -18.86 1.46
C SER A 154 -8.54 -19.70 0.67
N ARG A 155 -7.65 -19.05 -0.07
CA ARG A 155 -6.48 -19.73 -0.64
C ARG A 155 -5.51 -20.11 0.49
N PRO A 156 -4.76 -21.22 0.36
CA PRO A 156 -3.80 -21.62 1.38
C PRO A 156 -2.80 -20.52 1.70
N TYR A 157 -2.61 -20.22 2.98
CA TYR A 157 -1.59 -19.27 3.41
C TYR A 157 -0.19 -19.76 3.01
N ARG A 158 0.53 -18.93 2.24
CA ARG A 158 1.83 -19.28 1.66
C ARG A 158 3.04 -18.87 2.51
N GLY A 159 2.82 -18.36 3.72
CA GLY A 159 3.90 -17.94 4.59
C GLY A 159 4.39 -16.53 4.32
N LEU A 160 5.66 -16.30 4.66
CA LEU A 160 6.39 -15.06 4.39
C LEU A 160 6.77 -15.01 2.91
N LEU A 161 6.56 -13.86 2.26
CA LEU A 161 6.88 -13.71 0.84
C LEU A 161 8.02 -12.71 0.65
N THR A 162 9.04 -13.14 -0.10
CA THR A 162 9.97 -12.20 -0.75
C THR A 162 9.29 -11.55 -1.97
N ALA A 163 9.90 -10.54 -2.57
CA ALA A 163 9.40 -9.99 -3.83
C ALA A 163 9.28 -11.04 -4.95
N HIS A 164 10.23 -12.00 -5.02
CA HIS A 164 10.20 -13.10 -5.98
C HIS A 164 9.03 -14.04 -5.74
N ASP A 165 8.81 -14.43 -4.47
CA ASP A 165 7.69 -15.28 -4.09
C ASP A 165 6.35 -14.57 -4.33
N LEU A 166 6.25 -13.28 -3.98
CA LEU A 166 5.07 -12.46 -4.22
C LEU A 166 4.75 -12.39 -5.72
N HIS A 167 5.74 -12.10 -6.57
CA HIS A 167 5.56 -12.10 -8.03
C HIS A 167 5.02 -13.45 -8.53
N ARG A 168 5.58 -14.57 -8.06
CA ARG A 168 5.09 -15.91 -8.42
C ARG A 168 3.66 -16.17 -7.99
N GLN A 169 3.28 -15.77 -6.77
CA GLN A 169 1.90 -15.96 -6.28
C GLN A 169 0.92 -15.06 -7.05
N LEU A 170 1.27 -13.81 -7.31
CA LEU A 170 0.41 -12.87 -8.03
C LEU A 170 0.26 -13.20 -9.52
N LYS A 171 1.21 -13.92 -10.13
CA LYS A 171 1.09 -14.48 -11.48
C LYS A 171 0.06 -15.60 -11.61
N LYS A 172 -0.35 -16.24 -10.50
CA LYS A 172 -1.41 -17.24 -10.56
C LYS A 172 -2.73 -16.58 -11.00
N PRO A 173 -3.58 -17.27 -11.77
CA PRO A 173 -4.88 -16.75 -12.17
C PRO A 173 -5.67 -16.26 -10.95
N ARG A 174 -6.18 -15.03 -11.03
CA ARG A 174 -7.04 -14.45 -10.00
C ARG A 174 -8.43 -15.07 -10.03
N PHE A 175 -8.96 -15.34 -11.23
CA PHE A 175 -10.26 -15.95 -11.44
C PHE A 175 -10.14 -17.21 -12.29
N ARG A 176 -10.95 -18.23 -12.03
CA ARG A 176 -11.04 -19.42 -12.88
C ARG A 176 -11.63 -19.06 -14.24
N GLU A 177 -11.13 -19.70 -15.29
CA GLU A 177 -11.68 -19.56 -16.64
C GLU A 177 -13.04 -20.28 -16.74
N VAL A 178 -14.04 -19.59 -17.29
CA VAL A 178 -15.38 -20.13 -17.50
C VAL A 178 -15.33 -21.10 -18.69
N GLY A 179 -14.85 -22.33 -18.45
CA GLY A 179 -14.71 -23.31 -19.52
C GLY A 179 -14.10 -24.66 -19.15
N SER A 180 -13.41 -24.78 -18.01
CA SER A 180 -12.79 -26.04 -17.57
C SER A 180 -13.73 -26.95 -16.78
N GLY A 181 -15.04 -26.80 -16.93
CA GLY A 181 -16.04 -27.58 -16.23
C GLY A 181 -15.97 -29.07 -16.55
N HIS A 182 -15.11 -29.80 -15.84
CA HIS A 182 -15.42 -31.17 -15.48
C HIS A 182 -16.66 -31.12 -14.59
N GLU A 183 -17.80 -31.54 -15.14
CA GLU A 183 -18.98 -31.88 -14.37
C GLU A 183 -18.57 -32.90 -13.30
N ASN A 184 -18.38 -32.42 -12.06
CA ASN A 184 -18.06 -33.28 -10.94
C ASN A 184 -19.23 -34.23 -10.70
N ALA A 185 -19.08 -35.46 -11.20
CA ALA A 185 -19.87 -36.60 -10.78
C ALA A 185 -19.69 -36.82 -9.27
N PRO A 186 -20.73 -37.26 -8.54
CA PRO A 186 -20.63 -37.51 -7.11
C PRO A 186 -19.66 -38.67 -6.86
N ASN A 187 -18.50 -38.36 -6.27
CA ASN A 187 -17.50 -39.34 -5.87
C ASN A 187 -18.07 -40.30 -4.82
N THR A 188 -17.93 -41.59 -5.11
CA THR A 188 -18.31 -42.71 -4.25
C THR A 188 -17.09 -43.12 -3.41
N ASP A 189 -17.32 -43.30 -2.11
CA ASP A 189 -16.30 -43.63 -1.11
C ASP A 189 -15.54 -44.93 -1.43
N GLY A 190 -14.21 -44.84 -1.50
CA GLY A 190 -13.30 -45.98 -1.62
C GLY A 190 -12.22 -45.90 -0.54
N SER A 191 -12.44 -46.65 0.54
CA SER A 191 -11.50 -46.79 1.66
C SER A 191 -10.31 -47.67 1.27
N GLY A 192 -9.09 -47.15 1.38
CA GLY A 192 -7.86 -47.89 1.09
C GLY A 192 -6.68 -47.37 1.92
N SER A 193 -6.31 -48.12 2.95
CA SER A 193 -5.13 -47.90 3.80
C SER A 193 -3.86 -48.41 3.11
N GLY A 194 -2.87 -47.54 2.91
CA GLY A 194 -1.53 -47.90 2.42
C GLY A 194 -0.44 -47.03 3.04
N GLU A 195 0.62 -47.69 3.52
CA GLU A 195 1.80 -47.12 4.19
C GLU A 195 2.55 -46.07 3.36
N VAL A 196 3.01 -45.00 4.02
CA VAL A 196 3.71 -43.85 3.42
C VAL A 196 5.22 -44.05 3.50
N ALA A 197 5.87 -44.16 2.34
CA ALA A 197 7.32 -44.03 2.18
C ALA A 197 7.71 -42.53 2.03
N PRO A 198 8.95 -42.12 2.32
CA PRO A 198 9.32 -40.70 2.33
C PRO A 198 9.47 -40.14 0.90
N CYS A 199 8.59 -39.18 0.54
CA CYS A 199 8.57 -38.50 -0.75
C CYS A 199 9.83 -37.66 -1.02
N SER A 200 10.34 -37.81 -2.24
CA SER A 200 11.45 -37.06 -2.81
C SER A 200 11.05 -35.61 -3.16
N ALA A 201 12.04 -34.72 -3.36
CA ALA A 201 11.80 -33.30 -3.69
C ALA A 201 11.04 -33.09 -5.02
N ALA A 202 11.11 -34.05 -5.94
CA ALA A 202 10.39 -34.00 -7.21
C ALA A 202 8.89 -34.33 -7.08
N GLU A 203 8.51 -35.12 -6.06
CA GLU A 203 7.10 -35.44 -5.77
C GLU A 203 6.39 -34.25 -5.11
N ARG A 204 7.09 -33.45 -4.29
CA ARG A 204 6.53 -32.20 -3.73
C ARG A 204 6.17 -31.19 -4.82
N GLN A 205 7.00 -31.07 -5.86
CA GLN A 205 6.74 -30.15 -6.98
C GLN A 205 5.52 -30.57 -7.82
N ARG A 206 5.21 -31.87 -7.93
CA ARG A 206 4.00 -32.35 -8.60
C ARG A 206 2.75 -32.17 -7.75
N GLU A 207 2.83 -32.43 -6.44
CA GLU A 207 1.73 -32.19 -5.50
C GLU A 207 1.37 -30.69 -5.38
N ASP A 208 2.36 -29.79 -5.49
CA ASP A 208 2.12 -28.34 -5.50
C ASP A 208 1.43 -27.87 -6.80
N GLN A 209 1.66 -28.53 -7.94
CA GLN A 209 0.99 -28.23 -9.21
C GLN A 209 -0.46 -28.76 -9.26
N GLU A 210 -0.74 -29.97 -8.77
CA GLU A 210 -2.12 -30.51 -8.73
C GLU A 210 -3.02 -29.79 -7.72
N LYS A 211 -2.47 -29.22 -6.64
CA LYS A 211 -3.26 -28.42 -5.67
C LYS A 211 -3.66 -27.04 -6.19
N ASP A 212 -2.96 -26.51 -7.19
CA ASP A 212 -3.19 -25.15 -7.69
C ASP A 212 -4.46 -25.06 -8.58
N GLU A 213 -4.94 -26.17 -9.18
CA GLU A 213 -6.16 -26.16 -10.01
C GLU A 213 -7.46 -26.00 -9.18
N ASP A 214 -7.42 -26.32 -7.89
CA ASP A 214 -8.58 -26.27 -6.98
C ASP A 214 -8.65 -24.99 -6.12
N GLU A 215 -7.74 -24.03 -6.30
CA GLU A 215 -7.77 -22.78 -5.53
C GLU A 215 -9.02 -21.94 -5.85
N PRO A 216 -9.72 -21.39 -4.85
CA PRO A 216 -10.88 -20.52 -5.09
C PRO A 216 -10.46 -19.23 -5.80
N ASP A 217 -11.44 -18.55 -6.41
CA ASP A 217 -11.23 -17.22 -6.99
C ASP A 217 -10.73 -16.23 -5.94
N ALA A 218 -9.74 -15.41 -6.27
CA ALA A 218 -9.26 -14.33 -5.41
C ALA A 218 -10.11 -13.06 -5.60
N GLU A 219 -11.40 -13.15 -5.25
CA GLU A 219 -12.34 -12.02 -5.30
C GLU A 219 -11.85 -10.86 -4.42
N ARG A 220 -11.45 -11.18 -3.20
CA ARG A 220 -10.78 -10.28 -2.26
C ARG A 220 -9.29 -10.63 -2.20
N ARG A 221 -8.43 -9.67 -2.53
CA ARG A 221 -6.96 -9.82 -2.48
C ARG A 221 -6.36 -8.73 -1.59
N LEU A 222 -5.71 -9.11 -0.49
CA LEU A 222 -4.97 -8.20 0.37
C LEU A 222 -3.47 -8.37 0.13
N ILE A 223 -2.80 -7.26 -0.16
CA ILE A 223 -1.34 -7.21 -0.31
C ILE A 223 -0.82 -6.20 0.70
N PHE A 224 -0.15 -6.70 1.72
CA PHE A 224 0.56 -5.88 2.69
C PHE A 224 2.05 -5.95 2.42
N VAL A 225 2.71 -4.80 2.40
CA VAL A 225 4.16 -4.68 2.26
C VAL A 225 4.68 -3.73 3.33
N ASN A 226 5.57 -4.22 4.18
CA ASN A 226 6.35 -3.35 5.05
C ASN A 226 7.64 -2.94 4.33
N ASP A 227 8.02 -1.67 4.44
CA ASP A 227 9.21 -1.08 3.82
C ASP A 227 9.36 -1.42 2.32
N LEU A 228 8.37 -1.01 1.50
CA LEU A 228 8.33 -1.28 0.05
C LEU A 228 9.68 -1.01 -0.63
N ASP A 229 10.24 -2.02 -1.29
CA ASP A 229 11.54 -1.95 -1.98
C ASP A 229 11.40 -2.01 -3.51
N CYS A 230 12.50 -1.78 -4.23
CA CYS A 230 12.50 -1.77 -5.69
C CYS A 230 12.04 -3.11 -6.30
N TRP A 231 12.44 -4.25 -5.73
CA TRP A 231 12.04 -5.57 -6.21
C TRP A 231 10.55 -5.83 -6.03
N THR A 232 9.97 -5.37 -4.93
CA THR A 232 8.53 -5.47 -4.69
C THR A 232 7.75 -4.55 -5.62
N VAL A 233 8.27 -3.37 -5.97
CA VAL A 233 7.70 -2.54 -7.04
C VAL A 233 7.62 -3.34 -8.35
N TYR A 234 8.71 -3.99 -8.77
CA TYR A 234 8.70 -4.86 -9.95
C TYR A 234 7.72 -6.04 -9.83
N ALA A 235 7.60 -6.65 -8.64
CA ALA A 235 6.66 -7.74 -8.40
C ALA A 235 5.22 -7.30 -8.66
N LEU A 236 4.84 -6.13 -8.13
CA LEU A 236 3.50 -5.58 -8.27
C LEU A 236 3.24 -5.08 -9.70
N VAL A 237 4.19 -4.34 -10.28
CA VAL A 237 4.08 -3.84 -11.66
C VAL A 237 3.99 -5.00 -12.65
N GLY A 238 4.84 -6.01 -12.53
CA GLY A 238 4.88 -7.15 -13.45
C GLY A 238 3.67 -8.08 -13.39
N THR A 239 2.80 -7.94 -12.38
CA THR A 239 1.64 -8.83 -12.16
C THR A 239 0.29 -8.12 -12.12
N ALA A 240 0.26 -6.78 -12.15
CA ALA A 240 -0.98 -6.02 -12.19
C ALA A 240 -1.75 -6.27 -13.49
N SER A 241 -3.08 -6.39 -13.40
CA SER A 241 -3.96 -6.32 -14.56
C SER A 241 -4.12 -4.88 -15.04
N VAL A 242 -4.66 -4.70 -16.26
CA VAL A 242 -5.01 -3.37 -16.79
C VAL A 242 -6.00 -2.61 -15.89
N HIS A 243 -6.86 -3.31 -15.14
CA HIS A 243 -7.82 -2.68 -14.22
C HIS A 243 -7.20 -2.30 -12.87
N GLN A 244 -6.11 -2.97 -12.47
CA GLN A 244 -5.37 -2.68 -11.25
C GLN A 244 -4.32 -1.57 -11.45
N GLN A 245 -3.80 -1.43 -12.66
CA GLN A 245 -2.75 -0.48 -13.01
C GLN A 245 -3.02 0.96 -12.53
N PRO A 246 -4.20 1.59 -12.76
CA PRO A 246 -4.42 2.97 -12.35
C PRO A 246 -4.28 3.18 -10.83
N ALA A 247 -4.83 2.28 -10.04
CA ALA A 247 -4.81 2.35 -8.58
C ALA A 247 -3.40 2.08 -8.02
N LEU A 248 -2.72 1.06 -8.54
CA LEU A 248 -1.36 0.73 -8.11
C LEU A 248 -0.36 1.83 -8.49
N ARG A 249 -0.47 2.41 -9.69
CA ARG A 249 0.32 3.58 -10.11
C ARG A 249 0.19 4.75 -9.14
N SER A 250 -1.04 5.09 -8.75
CA SER A 250 -1.29 6.14 -7.74
C SER A 250 -0.68 5.75 -6.38
N ALA A 251 -0.86 4.50 -5.95
CA ALA A 251 -0.32 3.99 -4.70
C ALA A 251 1.20 4.12 -4.61
N LEU A 252 1.92 3.72 -5.67
CA LEU A 252 3.38 3.80 -5.77
C LEU A 252 3.85 5.25 -5.74
N TYR A 253 3.26 6.11 -6.59
CA TYR A 253 3.65 7.51 -6.64
C TYR A 253 3.43 8.23 -5.32
N ASN A 254 2.25 8.11 -4.70
CA ASN A 254 1.94 8.82 -3.46
C ASN A 254 2.75 8.28 -2.27
N TYR A 255 3.02 6.97 -2.23
CA TYR A 255 3.86 6.38 -1.19
C TYR A 255 5.32 6.82 -1.31
N LEU A 256 5.92 6.72 -2.49
CA LEU A 256 7.29 7.22 -2.69
C LEU A 256 7.34 8.76 -2.55
N GLY A 257 6.22 9.40 -2.84
CA GLY A 257 5.91 10.81 -2.74
C GLY A 257 6.09 11.43 -1.37
N ALA A 258 5.73 10.71 -0.30
CA ALA A 258 5.33 11.33 0.97
C ALA A 258 4.12 12.29 0.82
N GLU A 259 3.30 12.09 -0.21
CA GLU A 259 2.15 12.95 -0.52
C GLU A 259 0.94 12.51 0.30
N GLY A 260 0.45 13.40 1.16
CA GLY A 260 -0.70 13.13 2.01
C GLY A 260 -2.02 13.38 1.29
N SER A 261 -2.88 12.36 1.21
CA SER A 261 -4.21 12.51 0.61
C SER A 261 -5.21 11.46 1.10
N ILE A 262 -6.50 11.76 0.92
CA ILE A 262 -7.63 10.83 1.09
C ILE A 262 -8.50 11.00 -0.14
N GLU A 263 -8.68 9.92 -0.90
CA GLU A 263 -9.22 9.98 -2.25
C GLU A 263 -10.30 8.93 -2.45
N VAL A 264 -11.33 9.32 -3.22
CA VAL A 264 -12.34 8.43 -3.75
C VAL A 264 -12.42 8.71 -5.24
N THR A 265 -12.07 7.72 -6.05
CA THR A 265 -12.14 7.80 -7.50
C THR A 265 -13.14 6.76 -7.99
N VAL A 266 -14.06 7.20 -8.85
CA VAL A 266 -15.04 6.33 -9.50
C VAL A 266 -14.89 6.54 -10.99
N SER A 267 -14.52 5.49 -11.72
CA SER A 267 -14.49 5.52 -13.18
C SER A 267 -15.78 4.91 -13.71
N SER A 268 -16.44 5.64 -14.61
CA SER A 268 -17.56 5.14 -15.43
C SER A 268 -17.16 4.92 -16.89
N VAL A 269 -15.91 5.23 -17.25
CA VAL A 269 -15.37 5.01 -18.60
C VAL A 269 -14.95 3.55 -18.72
N GLY A 270 -15.50 2.84 -19.71
CA GLY A 270 -15.28 1.41 -19.86
C GLY A 270 -16.06 0.60 -18.82
N TRP A 271 -15.40 -0.34 -18.18
CA TRP A 271 -16.00 -1.11 -17.08
C TRP A 271 -15.95 -0.28 -15.80
N PRO A 272 -17.10 -0.03 -15.14
CA PRO A 272 -17.09 0.82 -13.95
C PRO A 272 -16.24 0.22 -12.85
N THR A 273 -15.32 1.02 -12.31
CA THR A 273 -14.43 0.65 -11.20
C THR A 273 -14.45 1.74 -10.15
N PHE A 274 -14.08 1.37 -8.93
CA PHE A 274 -13.87 2.31 -7.85
C PHE A 274 -12.46 2.17 -7.28
N GLN A 275 -11.98 3.23 -6.68
CA GLN A 275 -10.76 3.30 -5.89
C GLN A 275 -11.03 4.12 -4.63
N LEU A 276 -10.67 3.56 -3.48
CA LEU A 276 -10.65 4.23 -2.18
C LEU A 276 -9.20 4.25 -1.72
N ALA A 277 -8.66 5.42 -1.42
CA ALA A 277 -7.25 5.56 -1.07
C ALA A 277 -7.03 6.50 0.09
N PHE A 278 -6.03 6.20 0.90
CA PHE A 278 -5.45 7.16 1.83
C PHE A 278 -3.93 7.02 1.85
N HIS A 279 -3.27 8.15 2.03
CA HIS A 279 -1.83 8.29 2.11
C HIS A 279 -1.54 9.20 3.29
N LEU A 280 -0.94 8.66 4.34
CA LEU A 280 -0.76 9.32 5.63
C LEU A 280 0.73 9.44 5.92
N PRO A 281 1.41 10.51 5.45
CA PRO A 281 2.75 10.84 5.91
C PRO A 281 2.71 11.32 7.36
N TYR A 282 3.67 10.87 8.16
CA TYR A 282 3.77 11.18 9.58
C TYR A 282 5.21 11.16 10.06
N HIS A 283 5.40 11.59 11.31
CA HIS A 283 6.70 11.63 11.96
C HIS A 283 6.68 10.76 13.20
N VAL A 284 7.78 10.04 13.42
CA VAL A 284 7.90 9.10 14.53
C VAL A 284 9.05 9.53 15.43
N TRP A 285 8.82 9.67 16.73
CA TRP A 285 9.87 9.94 17.71
C TRP A 285 10.36 8.63 18.32
N ARG A 286 11.66 8.33 18.24
CA ARG A 286 12.29 7.25 19.01
C ARG A 286 13.54 7.73 19.74
N THR A 287 13.84 7.04 20.83
CA THR A 287 15.05 7.22 21.63
C THR A 287 15.93 6.01 21.42
N SER A 288 17.16 6.22 20.97
CA SER A 288 18.11 5.13 20.67
C SER A 288 19.56 5.64 20.82
N ALA A 289 20.53 4.73 20.86
CA ALA A 289 21.94 5.12 20.88
C ALA A 289 22.39 5.75 19.55
N GLU A 290 21.92 5.18 18.44
CA GLU A 290 22.20 5.61 17.07
C GLU A 290 20.90 5.64 16.24
N PRO A 291 20.82 6.49 15.20
CA PRO A 291 19.64 6.56 14.33
C PRO A 291 19.50 5.29 13.50
N CYS A 292 18.25 4.87 13.23
CA CYS A 292 17.97 3.85 12.23
C CYS A 292 17.80 4.51 10.85
N HIS A 293 18.75 4.31 9.95
CA HIS A 293 18.66 4.86 8.59
C HIS A 293 17.75 4.00 7.71
N ASP A 294 16.95 4.67 6.88
CA ASP A 294 16.20 3.97 5.82
C ASP A 294 17.20 3.27 4.89
N HIS A 295 16.96 1.99 4.65
CA HIS A 295 17.82 1.14 3.83
C HIS A 295 17.45 1.19 2.34
N ARG A 296 16.36 1.89 2.01
CA ARG A 296 15.87 2.05 0.65
C ARG A 296 16.43 3.34 0.06
N PHE A 297 17.12 3.21 -1.07
CA PHE A 297 17.79 4.30 -1.75
C PHE A 297 17.29 4.43 -3.18
N ASP A 298 17.19 5.66 -3.67
CA ASP A 298 16.93 5.92 -5.08
C ASP A 298 18.19 5.76 -5.94
N LYS A 299 18.08 5.98 -7.25
CA LYS A 299 19.19 5.96 -8.20
C LYS A 299 20.33 6.93 -7.86
N HIS A 300 20.05 7.97 -7.08
CA HIS A 300 21.02 8.99 -6.66
C HIS A 300 21.72 8.62 -5.36
N GLY A 301 21.31 7.53 -4.70
CA GLY A 301 21.84 7.11 -3.41
C GLY A 301 21.23 7.89 -2.24
N GLU A 302 20.13 8.61 -2.46
CA GLU A 302 19.41 9.31 -1.41
C GLU A 302 18.40 8.35 -0.75
N PRO A 303 18.29 8.35 0.60
CA PRO A 303 17.35 7.50 1.29
C PRO A 303 15.90 7.93 1.00
N LEU A 304 14.98 6.97 0.94
CA LEU A 304 13.56 7.26 0.69
C LEU A 304 12.93 8.13 1.80
N ARG A 305 13.40 7.97 3.03
CA ARG A 305 12.95 8.70 4.22
C ARG A 305 14.12 9.26 4.99
N HIS A 306 13.94 10.47 5.54
CA HIS A 306 14.97 11.12 6.33
C HIS A 306 14.79 10.90 7.82
N VAL A 307 15.92 10.97 8.52
CA VAL A 307 15.99 10.99 9.98
C VAL A 307 16.57 12.33 10.43
N LYS A 308 16.02 12.88 11.51
CA LYS A 308 16.48 14.12 12.13
C LYS A 308 16.87 13.89 13.58
N ASP A 309 18.11 14.23 13.92
CA ASP A 309 18.55 14.28 15.32
C ASP A 309 17.86 15.43 16.05
N VAL A 310 17.12 15.08 17.10
CA VAL A 310 16.41 16.00 17.99
C VAL A 310 16.87 15.82 19.44
N SER A 311 18.09 15.32 19.66
CA SER A 311 18.66 15.10 21.00
C SER A 311 18.74 16.39 21.82
N LEU A 312 18.80 17.56 21.18
CA LEU A 312 18.70 18.86 21.87
C LEU A 312 17.38 18.99 22.66
N LEU A 313 16.31 18.38 22.14
CA LEU A 313 15.00 18.40 22.75
C LEU A 313 14.84 17.26 23.78
N ASN A 314 15.76 16.29 23.81
CA ASN A 314 15.74 15.22 24.79
C ASN A 314 16.34 15.70 26.12
N CYS A 315 15.47 16.20 27.01
CA CYS A 315 15.89 16.68 28.32
C CYS A 315 16.04 15.55 29.37
N GLU A 316 16.38 14.34 28.93
CA GLU A 316 16.66 13.19 29.80
C GLU A 316 18.18 13.15 30.03
N CYS A 317 18.61 13.08 31.30
CA CYS A 317 20.04 13.15 31.68
C CYS A 317 20.76 11.80 31.58
N ASP A 318 20.18 10.82 30.90
CA ASP A 318 20.71 9.46 30.77
C ASP A 318 21.67 9.30 29.58
N GLY A 319 21.88 10.37 28.80
CA GLY A 319 22.74 10.36 27.62
C GLY A 319 22.09 9.71 26.39
N SER A 320 20.78 9.41 26.46
CA SER A 320 20.06 8.87 25.31
C SER A 320 19.87 9.93 24.22
N LYS A 321 20.07 9.53 22.96
CA LYS A 321 19.78 10.39 21.81
C LYS A 321 18.33 10.21 21.38
N ALA A 322 17.77 11.23 20.75
CA ALA A 322 16.41 11.18 20.24
C ALA A 322 16.39 11.56 18.76
N PHE A 323 15.56 10.86 18.01
CA PHE A 323 15.46 10.99 16.56
C PHE A 323 14.00 11.09 16.15
N ILE A 324 13.74 11.92 15.13
CA ILE A 324 12.47 11.95 14.42
C ILE A 324 12.68 11.33 13.03
N TYR A 325 11.85 10.35 12.68
CA TYR A 325 11.86 9.64 11.41
C TYR A 325 10.68 10.06 10.55
N GLU A 326 10.91 10.27 9.26
CA GLU A 326 9.85 10.37 8.27
C GLU A 326 9.28 8.99 7.97
N ALA A 327 7.96 8.86 7.97
CA ALA A 327 7.26 7.61 7.71
C ALA A 327 5.95 7.86 6.97
N GLN A 328 5.43 6.82 6.32
CA GLN A 328 4.15 6.88 5.65
C GLN A 328 3.43 5.53 5.70
N ILE A 329 2.11 5.62 5.88
CA ILE A 329 1.18 4.52 5.62
C ILE A 329 0.38 4.89 4.38
N SER A 330 0.38 4.02 3.39
CA SER A 330 -0.41 4.14 2.16
C SER A 330 -1.33 2.94 2.03
N CYS A 331 -2.61 3.15 1.80
CA CYS A 331 -3.55 2.07 1.52
C CYS A 331 -4.45 2.45 0.36
N VAL A 332 -4.49 1.62 -0.67
CA VAL A 332 -5.32 1.79 -1.86
C VAL A 332 -6.11 0.53 -2.09
N LEU A 333 -7.43 0.68 -2.14
CA LEU A 333 -8.38 -0.38 -2.40
C LEU A 333 -9.09 -0.09 -3.72
N ALA A 334 -9.02 -1.02 -4.67
CA ALA A 334 -9.62 -0.86 -5.99
C ALA A 334 -10.38 -2.10 -6.41
N GLY A 335 -11.51 -1.92 -7.10
CA GLY A 335 -12.35 -3.05 -7.47
C GLY A 335 -13.50 -2.71 -8.40
N PHE A 336 -14.28 -3.75 -8.67
CA PHE A 336 -15.46 -3.69 -9.52
C PHE A 336 -16.73 -3.53 -8.67
N ASP A 337 -16.75 -4.01 -7.43
CA ASP A 337 -17.87 -3.90 -6.51
C ASP A 337 -17.42 -4.25 -5.09
N GLU A 338 -18.36 -4.25 -4.15
CA GLU A 338 -18.08 -4.50 -2.74
C GLU A 338 -17.43 -5.86 -2.45
N TRP A 339 -17.55 -6.86 -3.33
CA TRP A 339 -17.03 -8.21 -3.09
C TRP A 339 -15.74 -8.52 -3.86
N ARG A 340 -15.49 -7.80 -4.97
CA ARG A 340 -14.36 -8.06 -5.86
C ARG A 340 -13.44 -6.87 -5.94
N TRP A 341 -12.39 -6.92 -5.14
CA TRP A 341 -11.45 -5.83 -4.93
C TRP A 341 -10.08 -6.33 -4.49
N VAL A 342 -9.07 -5.50 -4.74
CA VAL A 342 -7.70 -5.68 -4.28
C VAL A 342 -7.35 -4.50 -3.38
N ALA A 343 -6.63 -4.77 -2.28
CA ALA A 343 -6.05 -3.75 -1.42
C ALA A 343 -4.53 -3.86 -1.43
N TYR A 344 -3.87 -2.74 -1.66
CA TYR A 344 -2.43 -2.55 -1.50
C TYR A 344 -2.21 -1.70 -0.26
N CYS A 345 -1.47 -2.20 0.71
CA CYS A 345 -1.10 -1.44 1.92
C CYS A 345 0.42 -1.44 2.08
N PHE A 346 1.02 -0.26 2.04
CA PHE A 346 2.45 -0.04 2.19
C PHE A 346 2.69 0.71 3.49
N VAL A 347 3.56 0.18 4.35
CA VAL A 347 3.84 0.74 5.69
C VAL A 347 5.34 0.89 5.87
N ASP A 348 5.77 2.09 6.24
CA ASP A 348 7.13 2.30 6.72
C ASP A 348 7.27 1.76 8.16
N SER A 349 8.21 0.83 8.36
CA SER A 349 8.56 0.23 9.64
C SER A 349 10.06 0.27 9.95
N TYR A 350 10.88 0.74 9.01
CA TYR A 350 12.35 0.72 9.11
C TYR A 350 12.90 1.31 10.42
N TYR A 351 12.23 2.31 10.98
CA TYR A 351 12.68 3.06 12.16
C TYR A 351 12.61 2.26 13.48
N ASP A 352 11.85 1.17 13.53
CA ASP A 352 11.67 0.35 14.74
C ASP A 352 12.49 -0.96 14.72
N GLY A 353 13.26 -1.22 13.66
CA GLY A 353 14.09 -2.42 13.55
C GLY A 353 13.26 -3.72 13.72
N GLU A 354 13.71 -4.62 14.61
CA GLU A 354 12.99 -5.87 14.90
C GLU A 354 11.73 -5.69 15.76
N ASP A 355 11.61 -4.55 16.45
CA ASP A 355 10.47 -4.25 17.33
C ASP A 355 9.29 -3.61 16.57
N GLY A 356 9.47 -3.35 15.27
CA GLY A 356 8.48 -2.72 14.40
C GLY A 356 7.38 -3.65 13.89
N GLU A 357 6.42 -3.04 13.20
CA GLU A 357 5.37 -3.77 12.47
C GLU A 357 5.96 -4.46 11.23
N THR A 358 6.27 -5.75 11.33
CA THR A 358 6.88 -6.51 10.23
C THR A 358 6.05 -7.73 9.85
N VAL A 359 6.15 -8.17 8.58
CA VAL A 359 5.52 -9.44 8.15
C VAL A 359 6.02 -10.64 8.94
N LEU A 360 7.26 -10.61 9.42
CA LEU A 360 7.85 -11.63 10.29
C LEU A 360 7.08 -11.76 11.60
N GLN A 361 6.69 -10.65 12.21
CA GLN A 361 5.91 -10.65 13.44
C GLN A 361 4.51 -11.26 13.20
N TYR A 362 3.81 -10.84 12.14
CA TYR A 362 2.50 -11.40 11.79
C TYR A 362 2.55 -12.90 11.47
N HIS A 363 3.60 -13.35 10.79
CA HIS A 363 3.81 -14.77 10.55
C HIS A 363 4.01 -15.54 11.85
N ARG A 364 4.85 -15.03 12.75
CA ARG A 364 5.09 -15.63 14.07
C ARG A 364 3.80 -15.72 14.89
N ASP A 365 3.00 -14.65 14.90
CA ASP A 365 1.71 -14.63 15.59
C ASP A 365 0.77 -15.70 15.02
N ARG A 366 0.72 -15.84 13.69
CA ARG A 366 -0.07 -16.89 13.04
C ARG A 366 0.39 -18.29 13.42
N MET A 367 1.71 -18.53 13.47
CA MET A 367 2.26 -19.82 13.91
C MET A 367 1.93 -20.14 15.38
N ASN A 368 1.65 -19.12 16.18
CA ASN A 368 1.16 -19.24 17.56
C ASN A 368 -0.37 -19.29 17.67
N GLY A 369 -1.10 -19.37 16.54
CA GLY A 369 -2.56 -19.42 16.48
C GLY A 369 -3.24 -18.05 16.58
N MET A 370 -2.50 -16.95 16.50
CA MET A 370 -3.03 -15.58 16.43
C MET A 370 -3.01 -15.09 14.99
N HIS A 371 -4.16 -15.16 14.32
CA HIS A 371 -4.29 -14.78 12.91
C HIS A 371 -4.49 -13.27 12.78
N ALA A 372 -3.49 -12.46 13.09
CA ALA A 372 -3.59 -11.01 13.03
C ALA A 372 -3.63 -10.47 11.58
N ASP A 373 -4.57 -9.58 11.26
CA ASP A 373 -4.63 -8.90 9.95
C ASP A 373 -3.64 -7.72 9.92
N PRO A 374 -2.61 -7.77 9.05
CA PRO A 374 -1.62 -6.71 8.98
C PRO A 374 -2.20 -5.39 8.45
N LEU A 375 -3.20 -5.34 7.57
CA LEU A 375 -3.77 -4.07 7.09
C LEU A 375 -4.48 -3.33 8.23
N GLU A 376 -5.06 -4.09 9.15
CA GLU A 376 -5.68 -3.61 10.38
C GLU A 376 -4.71 -3.49 11.56
N HIS A 377 -3.40 -3.41 11.30
CA HIS A 377 -2.35 -3.24 12.32
C HIS A 377 -2.43 -4.31 13.43
N GLY A 378 -2.81 -5.54 13.06
CA GLY A 378 -3.02 -6.66 13.97
C GLY A 378 -4.20 -6.55 14.94
N ASN A 379 -5.06 -5.54 14.80
CA ASN A 379 -6.19 -5.31 15.70
C ASN A 379 -7.41 -6.19 15.42
N ALA A 380 -7.36 -7.03 14.38
CA ALA A 380 -8.41 -7.98 14.08
C ALA A 380 -7.88 -9.33 13.63
N ASP A 381 -8.80 -10.30 13.72
CA ASP A 381 -8.62 -11.67 13.28
C ASP A 381 -8.83 -11.77 11.76
N ALA A 382 -7.77 -12.06 11.02
CA ALA A 382 -7.74 -12.25 9.59
C ALA A 382 -8.65 -13.41 9.12
N GLU A 383 -8.97 -14.37 9.99
CA GLU A 383 -9.93 -15.45 9.68
C GLU A 383 -11.40 -15.03 9.88
N LYS A 384 -11.65 -13.77 10.25
CA LYS A 384 -13.00 -13.16 10.30
C LYS A 384 -13.03 -11.91 9.43
N PRO A 385 -12.82 -12.03 8.10
CA PRO A 385 -12.62 -10.87 7.25
C PRO A 385 -13.91 -10.07 7.06
N ILE A 386 -13.73 -8.78 6.81
CA ILE A 386 -14.81 -7.94 6.27
C ILE A 386 -14.80 -8.11 4.75
N GLU A 387 -15.91 -8.61 4.22
CA GLU A 387 -16.06 -8.87 2.79
C GLU A 387 -16.22 -7.58 1.98
N LYS A 388 -17.02 -6.64 2.50
CA LYS A 388 -17.39 -5.42 1.76
C LYS A 388 -16.25 -4.41 1.75
N ALA A 389 -15.84 -4.03 0.54
CA ALA A 389 -14.78 -3.06 0.26
C ALA A 389 -14.86 -1.79 1.13
N ARG A 390 -16.02 -1.13 1.20
CA ARG A 390 -16.15 0.13 1.95
C ARG A 390 -16.02 -0.06 3.46
N GLU A 391 -16.67 -1.09 3.99
CA GLU A 391 -16.64 -1.39 5.42
C GLU A 391 -15.20 -1.74 5.85
N PHE A 392 -14.49 -2.52 5.02
CA PHE A 392 -13.09 -2.84 5.22
C PHE A 392 -12.20 -1.59 5.15
N PHE A 393 -12.33 -0.78 4.09
CA PHE A 393 -11.55 0.44 3.91
C PHE A 393 -11.71 1.41 5.08
N LEU A 394 -12.94 1.68 5.53
CA LEU A 394 -13.20 2.59 6.65
C LEU A 394 -12.63 2.07 7.96
N LYS A 395 -12.66 0.76 8.18
CA LYS A 395 -12.06 0.16 9.39
C LYS A 395 -10.54 0.25 9.38
N VAL A 396 -9.91 -0.11 8.26
CA VAL A 396 -8.46 0.03 8.06
C VAL A 396 -8.04 1.50 8.21
N PHE A 397 -8.76 2.43 7.58
CA PHE A 397 -8.50 3.86 7.69
C PHE A 397 -8.58 4.35 9.13
N ARG A 398 -9.64 3.99 9.87
CA ARG A 398 -9.78 4.35 11.30
C ARG A 398 -8.58 3.85 12.11
N ILE A 399 -8.18 2.60 11.92
CA ILE A 399 -7.06 2.02 12.68
C ILE A 399 -5.75 2.74 12.35
N ARG A 400 -5.46 2.97 11.07
CA ARG A 400 -4.21 3.58 10.64
C ARG A 400 -4.13 5.07 10.96
N ILE A 401 -5.24 5.81 10.88
CA ILE A 401 -5.25 7.22 11.30
C ILE A 401 -5.07 7.35 12.82
N ASP A 402 -5.61 6.43 13.62
CA ASP A 402 -5.42 6.40 15.08
C ASP A 402 -3.95 6.07 15.45
N GLN A 403 -3.30 5.19 14.70
CA GLN A 403 -1.85 4.92 14.80
C GLN A 403 -1.05 6.20 14.54
N VAL A 404 -1.28 6.86 13.40
CA VAL A 404 -0.59 8.12 13.02
C VAL A 404 -0.83 9.22 14.06
N LYS A 405 -2.07 9.34 14.53
CA LYS A 405 -2.43 10.31 15.58
C LYS A 405 -1.64 10.06 16.85
N SER A 406 -1.49 8.81 17.27
CA SER A 406 -0.78 8.44 18.49
C SER A 406 0.72 8.78 18.41
N GLU A 407 1.35 8.53 17.26
CA GLU A 407 2.74 8.94 17.00
C GLU A 407 2.91 10.46 17.01
N TRP A 408 1.96 11.18 16.40
CA TRP A 408 1.97 12.63 16.41
C TRP A 408 1.78 13.22 17.82
N GLU A 409 0.87 12.67 18.60
CA GLU A 409 0.65 13.05 20.00
C GLU A 409 1.93 12.84 20.82
N LEU A 410 2.65 11.73 20.61
CA LEU A 410 3.94 11.47 21.26
C LEU A 410 5.00 12.53 20.91
N VAL A 411 5.14 12.88 19.63
CA VAL A 411 6.06 13.93 19.16
C VAL A 411 5.73 15.26 19.85
N VAL A 412 4.47 15.69 19.80
CA VAL A 412 4.01 16.95 20.40
C VAL A 412 4.23 16.96 21.90
N ASP A 413 3.96 15.84 22.58
CA ASP A 413 4.19 15.70 24.02
C ASP A 413 5.66 15.83 24.39
N LYS A 414 6.56 15.18 23.66
CA LYS A 414 8.02 15.24 23.90
C LYS A 414 8.54 16.66 23.67
N VAL A 415 8.12 17.33 22.60
CA VAL A 415 8.48 18.73 22.33
C VAL A 415 7.97 19.68 23.43
N ASN A 416 6.70 19.56 23.82
CA ASN A 416 6.12 20.39 24.88
C ASN A 416 6.81 20.19 26.24
N LYS A 417 7.13 18.93 26.59
CA LYS A 417 7.90 18.61 27.81
C LYS A 417 9.28 19.26 27.77
N SER A 418 9.93 19.24 26.60
CA SER A 418 11.24 19.88 26.39
C SER A 418 11.19 21.39 26.63
N ILE A 419 10.23 22.08 25.99
CA ILE A 419 10.03 23.53 26.14
C ILE A 419 9.78 23.92 27.60
N ARG A 420 8.89 23.21 28.29
CA ARG A 420 8.58 23.49 29.71
C ARG A 420 9.80 23.33 30.61
N LYS A 421 10.63 22.30 30.37
CA LYS A 421 11.89 22.11 31.11
C LYS A 421 12.86 23.26 30.83
N TYR A 422 12.98 23.68 29.58
CA TYR A 422 13.83 24.81 29.21
C TYR A 422 13.37 26.11 29.90
N GLU A 423 12.07 26.39 29.96
CA GLU A 423 11.52 27.57 30.65
C GLU A 423 11.81 27.56 32.16
N GLN A 424 11.71 26.39 32.80
CA GLN A 424 12.03 26.23 34.23
C GLN A 424 13.51 26.49 34.54
N VAL A 425 14.42 26.12 33.63
CA VAL A 425 15.86 26.34 33.79
C VAL A 425 16.28 27.76 33.40
N SER A 426 15.62 28.35 32.39
CA SER A 426 16.05 29.61 31.75
C SER A 426 15.42 30.88 32.33
N LEU A 427 14.46 30.78 33.26
CA LEU A 427 13.91 31.93 33.98
C LEU A 427 14.53 32.03 35.39
N PRO A 428 15.66 32.73 35.58
CA PRO A 428 16.18 33.06 36.90
C PRO A 428 15.32 34.17 37.50
N GLY A 429 14.26 33.81 38.24
CA GLY A 429 13.30 34.79 38.75
C GLY A 429 12.44 34.41 39.96
N SER A 430 12.47 33.16 40.45
CA SER A 430 11.71 32.76 41.65
C SER A 430 12.52 31.91 42.62
N SER A 431 13.48 32.60 43.25
CA SER A 431 13.99 32.43 44.63
C SER A 431 15.01 31.32 44.95
N PRO A 432 16.05 31.65 45.77
CA PRO A 432 17.22 30.81 46.01
C PRO A 432 17.01 29.90 47.21
N PHE A 433 17.52 28.67 47.17
CA PHE A 433 18.14 27.97 48.31
C PHE A 433 18.65 26.60 47.85
N CYS A 434 19.83 26.59 47.25
CA CYS A 434 20.75 25.48 47.47
C CYS A 434 22.03 26.14 47.98
N GLY A 435 22.07 26.32 49.31
CA GLY A 435 23.28 26.78 49.97
C GLY A 435 24.38 25.72 49.78
N PRO A 436 25.64 26.12 49.53
CA PRO A 436 26.74 25.17 49.56
C PRO A 436 26.90 24.66 50.99
N GLU A 437 26.97 23.33 51.12
CA GLU A 437 27.40 22.65 52.33
C GLU A 437 28.66 23.34 52.89
N SER A 438 28.54 23.78 54.13
CA SER A 438 29.67 24.19 54.95
C SER A 438 30.62 23.00 55.12
N ALA A 439 31.69 22.97 54.33
CA ALA A 439 32.88 22.20 54.66
C ALA A 439 33.47 22.77 55.96
N ARG A 440 33.15 22.11 57.09
CA ARG A 440 33.78 22.33 58.38
C ARG A 440 35.25 21.91 58.28
N PHE A 441 36.16 22.88 58.20
CA PHE A 441 37.52 22.70 58.68
C PHE A 441 37.51 22.79 60.21
N LEU A 442 37.72 21.65 60.87
CA LEU A 442 38.11 21.59 62.27
C LEU A 442 39.60 21.28 62.33
N HIS A 443 40.32 22.11 63.10
CA HIS A 443 41.70 21.95 63.51
C HIS A 443 42.05 20.54 64.00
N ARG A 444 43.20 20.03 63.54
CA ARG A 444 44.30 19.65 64.44
C ARG A 444 45.64 19.78 63.74
#